data_AF-A0A969L367-F1
#
_entry.id   AF-A0A969L367-F1
#
_cell.length_a   1.000
_cell.length_b   1.000
_cell.length_c   1.000
_cell.angle_alpha   90.00
_cell.angle_beta   90.00
_cell.angle_gamma   90.00
#
_symmetry.space_group_name_H-M   'P 1'
#
loop_
_entity.id
_entity.type
_entity.pdbx_description
1 polymer ?
#
loop_
_entity_poly.entity_id
_entity_poly.type
_entity_poly.pdbx_seq_one_letter_code
_entity_poly.pdbx_strand_id
1 'polypeptide(L)'
;RLWPVQLGFAAWLGYRQWPDSPPLTSVNSQAAPPVNPTETAPILLLTNDATNPFGAYLGEILRAEGLNLFKMVEIQALTAELLAAFALVVLAEGPLTPEQLQWLETYVAGGGCLVAMRPETGLTSLLGVESETGVTAEGYLKIEAAPPLGRGLATETLQFHGQANHYRPVEANVVAQLYSDLITPTEWPAVTLRQHGQGWAALWAFDLARSVAYTRQGDPLKVGQERDGFEGLRAQELFFDWIDLERMAIPQADEQMRLLSQLITVMVGDHLPLPRLWHLPNASPALLVVTGDSHATRSPISKRCCLWWRAIMAP
;
A
#
# COMPACT_ATOMS: atom_id res chain seq x y z
N ARG A 1 33.93 14.63 -34.50
CA ARG A 1 35.30 14.72 -33.93
C ARG A 1 35.42 13.64 -32.87
N LEU A 2 36.06 12.53 -33.22
CA LEU A 2 36.59 11.58 -32.24
C LEU A 2 37.68 12.30 -31.43
N TRP A 3 37.85 11.94 -30.16
CA TRP A 3 39.08 11.39 -29.57
C TRP A 3 38.83 11.07 -28.08
N PRO A 4 39.57 10.08 -27.52
CA PRO A 4 39.16 9.25 -26.39
C PRO A 4 39.69 9.77 -25.05
N VAL A 5 39.07 9.36 -23.93
CA VAL A 5 39.68 9.48 -22.60
C VAL A 5 39.74 8.12 -21.92
N GLN A 6 40.93 7.55 -22.07
CA GLN A 6 41.69 6.69 -21.16
C GLN A 6 41.00 6.30 -19.84
N LEU A 7 40.71 4.99 -19.70
CA LEU A 7 40.43 4.34 -18.41
C LEU A 7 41.68 4.40 -17.53
N GLY A 8 41.63 5.21 -16.48
CA GLY A 8 42.64 5.30 -15.44
C GLY A 8 42.01 5.13 -14.07
N PHE A 9 42.34 4.03 -13.42
CA PHE A 9 41.99 3.69 -12.03
C PHE A 9 42.45 4.78 -11.05
N ALA A 10 41.51 5.31 -10.25
CA ALA A 10 41.65 5.83 -8.87
C ALA A 10 40.61 6.94 -8.61
N ALA A 11 39.37 6.57 -8.29
CA ALA A 11 38.41 7.52 -7.75
C ALA A 11 38.75 7.77 -6.26
N TRP A 12 39.51 8.82 -6.00
CA TRP A 12 39.62 9.42 -4.69
C TRP A 12 38.26 10.06 -4.35
N LEU A 13 37.53 9.47 -3.40
CA LEU A 13 36.29 10.02 -2.83
C LEU A 13 36.62 11.31 -2.05
N GLY A 14 36.64 12.43 -2.75
CA GLY A 14 36.65 13.75 -2.14
C GLY A 14 35.27 14.03 -1.52
N TYR A 15 35.16 13.91 -0.20
CA TYR A 15 34.03 14.47 0.55
C TYR A 15 34.05 15.99 0.35
N ARG A 16 33.12 16.53 -0.47
CA ARG A 16 32.70 17.93 -0.29
C ARG A 16 31.89 17.97 0.99
N GLN A 17 32.43 18.57 2.05
CA GLN A 17 31.61 19.06 3.15
C GLN A 17 30.65 20.09 2.57
N TRP A 18 29.37 19.75 2.50
CA TRP A 18 28.34 20.79 2.45
C TRP A 18 28.48 21.58 3.75
N PRO A 19 28.42 22.92 3.71
CA PRO A 19 28.25 23.68 4.94
C PRO A 19 27.03 23.12 5.66
N ASP A 20 27.18 22.80 6.94
CA ASP A 20 26.11 22.23 7.75
C ASP A 20 24.88 23.12 7.61
N SER A 21 23.88 22.64 6.88
CA SER A 21 22.55 23.22 6.97
C SER A 21 22.19 23.17 8.45
N PRO A 22 21.67 24.26 9.04
CA PRO A 22 21.18 24.19 10.41
C PRO A 22 20.23 22.98 10.49
N PRO A 23 20.33 22.16 11.56
CA PRO A 23 19.47 21.01 11.71
C PRO A 23 18.04 21.47 11.50
N LEU A 24 17.27 20.72 10.70
CA LEU A 24 15.83 20.95 10.59
C LEU A 24 15.31 21.05 12.03
N THR A 25 14.83 22.23 12.41
CA THR A 25 14.29 22.45 13.74
C THR A 25 13.24 21.39 13.97
N SER A 26 13.44 20.54 14.98
CA SER A 26 12.48 19.54 15.41
C SER A 26 11.20 20.29 15.78
N VAL A 27 10.25 20.33 14.86
CA VAL A 27 8.89 20.70 15.22
C VAL A 27 8.44 19.57 16.13
N ASN A 28 8.12 19.89 17.38
CA ASN A 28 7.50 18.96 18.32
C ASN A 28 6.22 18.41 17.65
N SER A 29 6.32 17.27 16.98
CA SER A 29 5.20 16.57 16.33
C SER A 29 4.43 15.74 17.35
N GLN A 30 4.12 16.34 18.50
CA GLN A 30 3.07 15.90 19.41
C GLN A 30 1.75 16.64 19.16
N ALA A 31 1.68 17.49 18.13
CA ALA A 31 0.39 17.95 17.65
C ALA A 31 -0.40 16.72 17.19
N ALA A 32 -1.53 16.46 17.85
CA ALA A 32 -2.55 15.56 17.32
C ALA A 32 -2.77 15.92 15.84
N PRO A 33 -2.95 14.94 14.93
CA PRO A 33 -3.26 15.25 13.54
C PRO A 33 -4.41 16.28 13.54
N PRO A 34 -4.32 17.36 12.73
CA PRO A 34 -5.34 18.38 12.70
C PRO A 34 -6.70 17.70 12.54
N VAL A 35 -7.65 18.08 13.40
CA VAL A 35 -9.04 17.61 13.32
C VAL A 35 -9.51 17.81 11.88
N ASN A 36 -10.10 16.75 11.34
CA ASN A 36 -10.58 16.60 9.96
C ASN A 36 -11.00 17.95 9.33
N PRO A 37 -10.50 18.29 8.13
CA PRO A 37 -11.01 19.46 7.42
C PRO A 37 -12.52 19.29 7.22
N THR A 38 -13.26 20.26 7.78
CA THR A 38 -14.64 20.69 7.47
C THR A 38 -15.34 19.96 6.32
N GLU A 39 -16.58 19.47 6.53
CA GLU A 39 -17.72 19.17 5.59
C GLU A 39 -17.50 18.78 4.10
N THR A 40 -16.28 18.67 3.60
CA THR A 40 -15.90 18.67 2.18
C THR A 40 -14.79 17.64 1.88
N ALA A 41 -14.63 16.62 2.72
CA ALA A 41 -13.70 15.52 2.45
C ALA A 41 -14.33 14.57 1.42
N PRO A 42 -13.72 14.32 0.25
CA PRO A 42 -14.33 13.52 -0.81
C PRO A 42 -14.27 12.01 -0.59
N ILE A 43 -13.41 11.53 0.32
CA ILE A 43 -13.22 10.11 0.61
C ILE A 43 -13.82 9.77 1.97
N LEU A 44 -14.67 8.76 2.01
CA LEU A 44 -15.11 8.10 3.25
C LEU A 44 -14.30 6.83 3.45
N LEU A 45 -13.62 6.70 4.58
CA LEU A 45 -12.98 5.47 5.00
C LEU A 45 -13.87 4.78 6.04
N LEU A 46 -14.39 3.61 5.69
CA LEU A 46 -15.20 2.76 6.55
C LEU A 46 -14.32 1.71 7.23
N THR A 47 -14.27 1.76 8.56
CA THR A 47 -13.49 0.84 9.39
C THR A 47 -14.37 -0.26 9.98
N ASN A 48 -13.73 -1.38 10.31
CA ASN A 48 -14.33 -2.60 10.85
C ASN A 48 -13.51 -3.07 12.07
N ASP A 49 -13.15 -2.13 12.95
CA ASP A 49 -12.09 -2.32 13.95
C ASP A 49 -12.43 -3.38 15.00
N ALA A 50 -13.73 -3.64 15.21
CA ALA A 50 -14.22 -4.72 16.06
C ALA A 50 -13.80 -6.12 15.58
N THR A 51 -13.62 -6.30 14.27
CA THR A 51 -13.22 -7.57 13.65
C THR A 51 -11.79 -7.56 13.13
N ASN A 52 -11.30 -6.41 12.70
CA ASN A 52 -10.01 -6.27 12.06
C ASN A 52 -9.34 -4.94 12.46
N PRO A 53 -8.27 -4.96 13.28
CA PRO A 53 -7.65 -3.75 13.81
C PRO A 53 -6.84 -2.96 12.77
N PHE A 54 -6.73 -3.45 11.52
CA PHE A 54 -5.96 -2.79 10.47
C PHE A 54 -6.76 -1.74 9.69
N GLY A 55 -8.08 -1.62 9.90
CA GLY A 55 -8.92 -0.68 9.15
C GLY A 55 -8.43 0.76 9.23
N ALA A 56 -8.11 1.25 10.43
CA ALA A 56 -7.57 2.59 10.62
C ALA A 56 -6.22 2.83 9.90
N TYR A 57 -5.43 1.78 9.66
CA TYR A 57 -4.14 1.88 8.99
C TYR A 57 -4.28 2.23 7.49
N LEU A 58 -5.43 1.98 6.87
CA LEU A 58 -5.75 2.53 5.54
C LEU A 58 -5.72 4.06 5.55
N GLY A 59 -6.12 4.69 6.64
CA GLY A 59 -6.01 6.14 6.82
C GLY A 59 -4.55 6.61 6.77
N GLU A 60 -3.62 5.87 7.38
CA GLU A 60 -2.19 6.20 7.30
C GLU A 60 -1.63 5.98 5.89
N ILE A 61 -2.11 4.96 5.17
CA ILE A 61 -1.74 4.75 3.76
C ILE A 61 -2.20 5.94 2.90
N LEU A 62 -3.46 6.37 3.05
CA LEU A 62 -3.99 7.53 2.34
C LEU A 62 -3.16 8.79 2.61
N ARG A 63 -2.80 9.03 3.88
CA ARG A 63 -1.96 10.19 4.24
C ARG A 63 -0.56 10.12 3.65
N ALA A 64 0.07 8.95 3.69
CA ALA A 64 1.39 8.74 3.10
C ALA A 64 1.38 8.97 1.58
N GLU A 65 0.30 8.59 0.90
CA GLU A 65 0.09 8.85 -0.54
C GLU A 65 -0.37 10.30 -0.84
N GLY A 66 -0.48 11.16 0.16
CA GLY A 66 -0.89 12.56 0.01
C GLY A 66 -2.40 12.77 -0.17
N LEU A 67 -3.22 11.73 0.02
CA LEU A 67 -4.68 11.76 0.00
C LEU A 67 -5.21 12.07 1.43
N ASN A 68 -5.00 13.30 1.89
CA ASN A 68 -5.29 13.71 3.28
C ASN A 68 -6.75 14.10 3.54
N LEU A 69 -7.57 14.24 2.51
CA LEU A 69 -8.95 14.71 2.61
C LEU A 69 -9.92 13.53 2.67
N PHE A 70 -10.00 12.91 3.86
CA PHE A 70 -10.95 11.82 4.11
C PHE A 70 -11.61 11.95 5.48
N LYS A 71 -12.79 11.35 5.62
CA LYS A 71 -13.45 11.13 6.90
C LYS A 71 -13.40 9.65 7.22
N MET A 72 -12.96 9.30 8.42
CA MET A 72 -12.99 7.92 8.92
C MET A 72 -14.21 7.72 9.80
N VAL A 73 -14.95 6.64 9.59
CA VAL A 73 -16.16 6.28 10.33
C VAL A 73 -16.24 4.77 10.47
N GLU A 74 -16.67 4.27 11.64
CA GLU A 74 -16.95 2.84 11.83
C GLU A 74 -18.16 2.40 11.00
N ILE A 75 -18.15 1.16 10.50
CA ILE A 75 -19.20 0.64 9.62
C ILE A 75 -20.60 0.73 10.23
N GLN A 76 -20.74 0.66 11.56
CA GLN A 76 -22.04 0.70 12.23
C GLN A 76 -22.71 2.09 12.15
N ALA A 77 -21.95 3.14 11.83
CA ALA A 77 -22.48 4.48 11.60
C ALA A 77 -22.76 4.78 10.12
N LEU A 78 -22.59 3.79 9.23
CA LEU A 78 -22.94 3.91 7.82
C LEU A 78 -24.45 4.16 7.68
N THR A 79 -24.80 5.09 6.79
CA THR A 79 -26.18 5.38 6.35
C THR A 79 -26.15 5.76 4.87
N ALA A 80 -27.29 5.67 4.19
CA ALA A 80 -27.41 6.10 2.80
C ALA A 80 -27.11 7.60 2.64
N GLU A 81 -27.56 8.42 3.59
CA GLU A 81 -27.32 9.87 3.62
C GLU A 81 -25.83 10.18 3.81
N LEU A 82 -25.13 9.40 4.65
CA LEU A 82 -23.69 9.55 4.81
C LEU A 82 -22.97 9.22 3.50
N LEU A 83 -23.29 8.09 2.85
CA LEU A 83 -22.66 7.68 1.57
C LEU A 83 -22.80 8.76 0.49
N ALA A 84 -24.00 9.33 0.35
CA ALA A 84 -24.29 10.33 -0.67
C ALA A 84 -23.46 11.63 -0.55
N ALA A 85 -22.83 11.88 0.61
CA ALA A 85 -21.96 13.02 0.83
C ALA A 85 -20.52 12.84 0.30
N PHE A 86 -20.14 11.63 -0.15
CA PHE A 86 -18.77 11.31 -0.56
C PHE A 86 -18.68 10.82 -2.01
N ALA A 87 -17.61 11.22 -2.70
CA ALA A 87 -17.35 10.79 -4.07
C ALA A 87 -16.77 9.37 -4.12
N LEU A 88 -16.03 8.96 -3.09
CA LEU A 88 -15.41 7.65 -3.00
C LEU A 88 -15.48 7.09 -1.58
N VAL A 89 -15.69 5.78 -1.49
CA VAL A 89 -15.65 5.00 -0.26
C VAL A 89 -14.51 3.99 -0.34
N VAL A 90 -13.67 3.97 0.70
CA VAL A 90 -12.71 2.90 0.96
C VAL A 90 -13.27 2.07 2.11
N LEU A 91 -13.50 0.78 1.88
CA LEU A 91 -14.06 -0.15 2.84
C LEU A 91 -12.98 -1.12 3.33
N ALA A 92 -12.71 -1.12 4.63
CA ALA A 92 -11.83 -2.09 5.28
C ALA A 92 -12.50 -3.49 5.36
N GLU A 93 -11.68 -4.55 5.43
CA GLU A 93 -12.15 -5.93 5.59
C GLU A 93 -13.01 -6.07 6.85
N GLY A 94 -14.21 -6.61 6.69
CA GLY A 94 -15.13 -6.93 7.77
C GLY A 94 -16.53 -7.27 7.26
N PRO A 95 -17.43 -7.70 8.17
CA PRO A 95 -18.80 -8.05 7.83
C PRO A 95 -19.71 -6.82 7.65
N LEU A 96 -20.76 -7.01 6.87
CA LEU A 96 -21.78 -6.03 6.49
C LEU A 96 -23.16 -6.63 6.74
N THR A 97 -24.10 -5.77 7.10
CA THR A 97 -25.51 -6.14 7.16
C THR A 97 -26.12 -6.15 5.75
N PRO A 98 -27.23 -6.88 5.53
CA PRO A 98 -27.96 -6.82 4.26
C PRO A 98 -28.37 -5.41 3.85
N GLU A 99 -28.67 -4.54 4.83
CA GLU A 99 -29.01 -3.14 4.61
C GLU A 99 -27.80 -2.33 4.12
N GLN A 100 -26.63 -2.53 4.73
CA GLN A 100 -25.38 -1.88 4.31
C GLN A 100 -24.96 -2.30 2.89
N LEU A 101 -25.13 -3.58 2.55
CA LEU A 101 -24.91 -4.08 1.20
C LEU A 101 -25.80 -3.35 0.18
N GLN A 102 -27.10 -3.22 0.48
CA GLN A 102 -28.04 -2.52 -0.38
C GLN A 102 -27.69 -1.02 -0.56
N TRP A 103 -27.25 -0.36 0.51
CA TRP A 103 -26.81 1.03 0.44
C TRP A 103 -25.57 1.21 -0.44
N LEU A 104 -24.57 0.33 -0.31
CA LEU A 104 -23.36 0.36 -1.14
C LEU A 104 -23.67 0.08 -2.61
N GLU A 105 -24.55 -0.88 -2.90
CA GLU A 105 -24.98 -1.18 -4.26
C GLU A 105 -25.69 0.02 -4.90
N THR A 106 -26.65 0.62 -4.18
CA THR A 106 -27.38 1.81 -4.64
C THR A 106 -26.43 3.00 -4.86
N TYR A 107 -25.49 3.20 -3.93
CA TYR A 107 -24.48 4.25 -4.00
C TYR A 107 -23.62 4.15 -5.25
N VAL A 108 -23.03 2.97 -5.52
CA VAL A 108 -22.18 2.77 -6.70
C VAL A 108 -22.99 2.85 -7.99
N ALA A 109 -24.17 2.22 -8.04
CA ALA A 109 -25.05 2.31 -9.21
C ALA A 109 -25.42 3.76 -9.56
N GLY A 110 -25.54 4.62 -8.54
CA GLY A 110 -25.83 6.05 -8.65
C GLY A 110 -24.64 6.95 -9.00
N GLY A 111 -23.43 6.42 -9.17
CA GLY A 111 -22.23 7.21 -9.53
C GLY A 111 -21.12 7.22 -8.47
N GLY A 112 -21.36 6.61 -7.31
CA GLY A 112 -20.36 6.47 -6.26
C GLY A 112 -19.20 5.55 -6.64
N CYS A 113 -18.04 5.76 -6.01
CA CYS A 113 -16.86 4.91 -6.19
C CYS A 113 -16.61 4.07 -4.94
N LEU A 114 -16.38 2.77 -5.07
CA LEU A 114 -16.08 1.86 -3.95
C LEU A 114 -14.76 1.12 -4.17
N VAL A 115 -13.86 1.17 -3.19
CA VAL A 115 -12.70 0.28 -3.08
C VAL A 115 -12.88 -0.60 -1.84
N ALA A 116 -12.98 -1.91 -2.02
CA ALA A 116 -13.20 -2.85 -0.92
C ALA A 116 -11.99 -3.77 -0.68
N MET A 117 -11.54 -3.84 0.56
CA MET A 117 -10.44 -4.71 1.01
C MET A 117 -10.99 -6.05 1.47
N ARG A 118 -10.53 -7.15 0.84
CA ARG A 118 -10.95 -8.53 1.11
C ARG A 118 -12.46 -8.64 1.43
N PRO A 119 -13.32 -8.24 0.48
CA PRO A 119 -14.74 -8.07 0.73
C PRO A 119 -15.44 -9.39 1.02
N GLU A 120 -16.52 -9.31 1.80
CA GLU A 120 -17.42 -10.44 1.99
C GLU A 120 -18.14 -10.84 0.70
N THR A 121 -18.72 -12.05 0.71
CA THR A 121 -19.39 -12.64 -0.46
C THR A 121 -20.60 -11.83 -0.93
N GLY A 122 -21.29 -11.09 -0.06
CA GLY A 122 -22.42 -10.23 -0.41
C GLY A 122 -22.10 -9.12 -1.42
N LEU A 123 -20.83 -8.67 -1.52
CA LEU A 123 -20.41 -7.63 -2.46
C LEU A 123 -19.95 -8.16 -3.83
N THR A 124 -19.83 -9.48 -4.00
CA THR A 124 -19.25 -10.09 -5.21
C THR A 124 -19.93 -9.65 -6.50
N SER A 125 -21.27 -9.64 -6.52
CA SER A 125 -22.05 -9.18 -7.67
C SER A 125 -21.78 -7.70 -8.00
N LEU A 126 -21.78 -6.82 -6.99
CA LEU A 126 -21.42 -5.41 -7.15
C LEU A 126 -20.00 -5.26 -7.72
N LEU A 127 -19.06 -6.08 -7.26
CA LEU A 127 -17.65 -6.07 -7.65
C LEU A 127 -17.36 -6.82 -8.96
N GLY A 128 -18.37 -7.47 -9.55
CA GLY A 128 -18.29 -8.14 -10.86
C GLY A 128 -17.39 -9.36 -10.87
N VAL A 129 -17.37 -10.07 -9.75
CA VAL A 129 -16.62 -11.30 -9.55
C VAL A 129 -17.53 -12.39 -8.98
N GLU A 130 -17.14 -13.64 -9.15
CA GLU A 130 -17.70 -14.78 -8.43
C GLU A 130 -16.69 -15.21 -7.35
N SER A 131 -17.17 -15.49 -6.14
CA SER A 131 -16.31 -16.06 -5.10
C SER A 131 -16.04 -17.54 -5.38
N GLU A 132 -14.78 -17.93 -5.23
CA GLU A 132 -14.33 -19.30 -5.39
C GLU A 132 -13.79 -19.84 -4.06
N THR A 133 -13.82 -21.16 -3.91
CA THR A 133 -13.31 -21.80 -2.70
C THR A 133 -11.79 -21.79 -2.71
N GLY A 134 -11.18 -21.08 -1.76
CA GLY A 134 -9.74 -21.10 -1.57
C GLY A 134 -9.16 -19.75 -1.16
N VAL A 135 -7.91 -19.79 -0.73
CA VAL A 135 -7.10 -18.60 -0.45
C VAL A 135 -5.66 -18.80 -0.92
N THR A 136 -5.00 -17.71 -1.30
CA THR A 136 -3.53 -17.66 -1.42
C THR A 136 -3.01 -16.98 -0.15
N ALA A 137 -2.20 -17.67 0.64
CA ALA A 137 -1.57 -17.12 1.84
C ALA A 137 -0.10 -16.78 1.56
N GLU A 138 0.37 -15.63 2.06
CA GLU A 138 1.79 -15.20 1.99
C GLU A 138 2.39 -15.38 0.58
N GLY A 139 1.84 -14.66 -0.39
CA GLY A 139 2.16 -14.84 -1.80
C GLY A 139 2.70 -13.59 -2.47
N TYR A 140 2.53 -13.56 -3.79
CA TYR A 140 2.94 -12.43 -4.62
C TYR A 140 1.77 -11.89 -5.42
N LEU A 141 1.83 -10.62 -5.77
CA LEU A 141 1.00 -10.00 -6.81
C LEU A 141 1.89 -9.39 -7.88
N LYS A 142 1.41 -9.34 -9.12
CA LYS A 142 2.04 -8.59 -10.19
C LYS A 142 1.05 -7.58 -10.74
N ILE A 143 1.50 -6.35 -10.92
CA ILE A 143 0.70 -5.27 -11.48
C ILE A 143 0.76 -5.38 -13.00
N GLU A 144 -0.39 -5.65 -13.63
CA GLU A 144 -0.49 -5.92 -15.07
C GLU A 144 -1.24 -4.81 -15.81
N ALA A 145 -1.72 -3.80 -15.10
CA ALA A 145 -2.47 -2.69 -15.66
C ALA A 145 -1.61 -1.77 -16.55
N ALA A 146 -2.15 -1.37 -17.69
CA ALA A 146 -1.57 -0.32 -18.52
C ALA A 146 -1.71 1.08 -17.86
N PRO A 147 -0.95 2.10 -18.31
CA PRO A 147 -1.19 3.48 -17.91
C PRO A 147 -2.64 3.91 -18.20
N PRO A 148 -3.28 4.71 -17.31
CA PRO A 148 -2.67 5.40 -16.18
C PRO A 148 -2.36 4.52 -14.97
N LEU A 149 -3.11 3.45 -14.69
CA LEU A 149 -3.02 2.67 -13.43
C LEU A 149 -1.66 2.05 -13.14
N GLY A 150 -0.96 1.54 -14.15
CA GLY A 150 0.36 0.92 -13.98
C GLY A 150 1.54 1.90 -14.13
N ARG A 151 1.29 3.22 -14.26
CA ARG A 151 2.35 4.16 -14.60
C ARG A 151 3.35 4.28 -13.43
N GLY A 152 4.62 4.04 -13.74
CA GLY A 152 5.72 4.20 -12.79
C GLY A 152 5.75 3.15 -11.67
N LEU A 153 4.93 2.09 -11.78
CA LEU A 153 4.93 0.99 -10.83
C LEU A 153 5.90 -0.12 -11.25
N ALA A 154 6.38 -0.88 -10.28
CA ALA A 154 7.23 -2.04 -10.51
C ALA A 154 6.53 -3.07 -11.42
N THR A 155 7.33 -3.70 -12.30
CA THR A 155 6.84 -4.70 -13.26
C THR A 155 7.06 -6.13 -12.78
N GLU A 156 7.85 -6.30 -11.73
CA GLU A 156 8.16 -7.55 -11.07
C GLU A 156 7.06 -7.92 -10.06
N THR A 157 7.06 -9.18 -9.64
CA THR A 157 6.21 -9.66 -8.56
C THR A 157 6.55 -8.96 -7.25
N LEU A 158 5.51 -8.55 -6.53
CA LEU A 158 5.55 -7.91 -5.21
C LEU A 158 4.99 -8.89 -4.19
N GLN A 159 5.72 -9.14 -3.11
CA GLN A 159 5.29 -9.92 -1.97
C GLN A 159 4.14 -9.19 -1.24
N PHE A 160 3.12 -9.94 -0.83
CA PHE A 160 2.10 -9.47 0.10
C PHE A 160 2.00 -10.42 1.29
N HIS A 161 1.55 -9.89 2.43
CA HIS A 161 1.32 -10.68 3.63
C HIS A 161 -0.16 -10.75 3.99
N GLY A 162 -0.58 -11.88 4.55
CA GLY A 162 -1.95 -12.22 4.85
C GLY A 162 -2.56 -13.21 3.85
N GLN A 163 -3.89 -13.20 3.78
CA GLN A 163 -4.66 -14.12 2.95
C GLN A 163 -5.40 -13.34 1.86
N ALA A 164 -5.28 -13.80 0.62
CA ALA A 164 -6.06 -13.35 -0.51
C ALA A 164 -7.15 -14.38 -0.83
N ASN A 165 -8.41 -13.95 -0.87
CA ASN A 165 -9.51 -14.82 -1.29
C ASN A 165 -9.47 -15.04 -2.81
N HIS A 166 -9.93 -16.20 -3.27
CA HIS A 166 -10.01 -16.51 -4.69
C HIS A 166 -11.31 -15.99 -5.29
N TYR A 167 -11.18 -15.28 -6.41
CA TYR A 167 -12.30 -14.70 -7.13
C TYR A 167 -12.15 -14.94 -8.62
N ARG A 168 -13.23 -15.32 -9.30
CA ARG A 168 -13.26 -15.37 -10.75
C ARG A 168 -13.81 -14.05 -11.31
N PRO A 169 -13.04 -13.29 -12.12
CA PRO A 169 -13.58 -12.10 -12.78
C PRO A 169 -14.70 -12.48 -13.76
N VAL A 170 -15.81 -11.75 -13.71
CA VAL A 170 -16.92 -11.89 -14.68
C VAL A 170 -17.04 -10.62 -15.52
N GLU A 171 -17.24 -9.48 -14.85
CA GLU A 171 -17.40 -8.16 -15.48
C GLU A 171 -16.30 -7.17 -15.04
N ALA A 172 -15.33 -7.66 -14.28
CA ALA A 172 -14.23 -6.85 -13.75
C ALA A 172 -12.94 -7.06 -14.56
N ASN A 173 -12.26 -5.94 -14.81
CA ASN A 173 -10.93 -5.96 -15.40
C ASN A 173 -9.90 -6.28 -14.31
N VAL A 174 -8.96 -7.16 -14.62
CA VAL A 174 -7.84 -7.47 -13.73
C VAL A 174 -6.81 -6.34 -13.80
N VAL A 175 -6.48 -5.77 -12.64
CA VAL A 175 -5.46 -4.71 -12.48
C VAL A 175 -4.14 -5.31 -12.00
N ALA A 176 -4.22 -6.28 -11.10
CA ALA A 176 -3.08 -7.06 -10.63
C ALA A 176 -3.49 -8.53 -10.44
N GLN A 177 -2.57 -9.44 -10.72
CA GLN A 177 -2.77 -10.89 -10.67
C GLN A 177 -2.02 -11.51 -9.49
N LEU A 178 -2.58 -12.52 -8.82
CA LEU A 178 -1.90 -13.28 -7.76
C LEU A 178 -0.93 -14.30 -8.36
N TYR A 179 0.19 -14.51 -7.69
CA TYR A 179 1.25 -15.44 -8.05
C TYR A 179 1.58 -16.32 -6.82
N SER A 180 1.80 -17.61 -7.05
CA SER A 180 2.16 -18.58 -5.99
C SER A 180 3.63 -18.51 -5.60
N ASP A 181 4.46 -17.99 -6.49
CA ASP A 181 5.89 -17.76 -6.31
C ASP A 181 6.33 -16.56 -7.16
N LEU A 182 7.63 -16.34 -7.30
CA LEU A 182 8.18 -15.20 -8.04
C LEU A 182 7.81 -15.13 -9.53
N ILE A 183 7.43 -16.25 -10.15
CA ILE A 183 7.26 -16.37 -11.62
C ILE A 183 5.98 -17.09 -12.05
N THR A 184 5.30 -17.82 -11.16
CA THR A 184 4.14 -18.64 -11.49
C THR A 184 2.83 -17.89 -11.23
N PRO A 185 2.11 -17.43 -12.27
CA PRO A 185 0.80 -16.80 -12.09
C PRO A 185 -0.23 -17.84 -11.63
N THR A 186 -1.11 -17.42 -10.72
CA THR A 186 -2.35 -18.15 -10.44
C THR A 186 -3.43 -17.68 -11.42
N GLU A 187 -4.62 -18.28 -11.39
CA GLU A 187 -5.80 -17.79 -12.15
C GLU A 187 -6.57 -16.68 -11.41
N TRP A 188 -6.17 -16.36 -10.17
CA TRP A 188 -6.89 -15.46 -9.28
C TRP A 188 -6.35 -14.02 -9.32
N PRO A 189 -7.21 -13.00 -9.45
CA PRO A 189 -6.78 -11.62 -9.42
C PRO A 189 -6.42 -11.20 -7.99
N ALA A 190 -5.44 -10.31 -7.87
CA ALA A 190 -5.12 -9.62 -6.62
C ALA A 190 -5.93 -8.33 -6.49
N VAL A 191 -6.12 -7.61 -7.60
CA VAL A 191 -6.88 -6.36 -7.68
C VAL A 191 -7.72 -6.36 -8.95
N THR A 192 -8.99 -5.99 -8.84
CA THR A 192 -9.88 -5.79 -9.99
C THR A 192 -10.53 -4.42 -9.96
N LEU A 193 -10.96 -3.95 -11.14
CA LEU A 193 -11.70 -2.72 -11.32
C LEU A 193 -12.82 -2.94 -12.32
N ARG A 194 -14.02 -2.45 -12.02
CA ARG A 194 -15.15 -2.44 -12.94
C ARG A 194 -15.96 -1.16 -12.85
N GLN A 195 -16.67 -0.88 -13.93
CA GLN A 195 -17.79 0.04 -13.89
C GLN A 195 -19.07 -0.73 -13.48
N HIS A 196 -19.91 -0.10 -12.67
CA HIS A 196 -21.21 -0.64 -12.28
C HIS A 196 -22.23 0.50 -12.17
N GLY A 197 -23.27 0.46 -12.99
CA GLY A 197 -24.16 1.61 -13.17
C GLY A 197 -23.39 2.83 -13.66
N GLN A 198 -23.51 3.95 -12.94
CA GLN A 198 -22.78 5.18 -13.24
C GLN A 198 -21.45 5.32 -12.47
N GLY A 199 -21.15 4.39 -11.56
CA GLY A 199 -19.99 4.45 -10.66
C GLY A 199 -18.94 3.38 -10.94
N TRP A 200 -17.97 3.30 -10.02
CA TRP A 200 -16.84 2.38 -10.10
C TRP A 200 -16.73 1.51 -8.87
N ALA A 201 -16.38 0.24 -9.06
CA ALA A 201 -16.15 -0.69 -7.98
C ALA A 201 -14.81 -1.41 -8.18
N ALA A 202 -13.98 -1.41 -7.14
CA ALA A 202 -12.70 -2.07 -7.12
C ALA A 202 -12.58 -3.01 -5.92
N LEU A 203 -11.95 -4.14 -6.16
CA LEU A 203 -11.71 -5.18 -5.16
C LEU A 203 -10.22 -5.36 -4.98
N TRP A 204 -9.77 -5.43 -3.72
CA TRP A 204 -8.51 -6.03 -3.33
C TRP A 204 -8.80 -7.40 -2.72
N ALA A 205 -8.20 -8.46 -3.27
CA ALA A 205 -8.47 -9.82 -2.82
C ALA A 205 -7.98 -10.11 -1.40
N PHE A 206 -7.06 -9.26 -0.90
CA PHE A 206 -6.49 -9.31 0.44
C PHE A 206 -6.64 -7.95 1.15
N ASP A 207 -6.34 -7.92 2.44
CA ASP A 207 -6.28 -6.69 3.23
C ASP A 207 -4.94 -5.98 3.02
N LEU A 208 -4.93 -4.94 2.20
CA LEU A 208 -3.75 -4.13 1.92
C LEU A 208 -3.15 -3.51 3.19
N ALA A 209 -3.97 -3.04 4.12
CA ALA A 209 -3.47 -2.40 5.33
C ALA A 209 -2.71 -3.37 6.22
N ARG A 210 -3.25 -4.59 6.40
CA ARG A 210 -2.55 -5.67 7.09
C ARG A 210 -1.26 -6.04 6.38
N SER A 211 -1.30 -6.23 5.06
CA SER A 211 -0.11 -6.57 4.26
C SER A 211 1.01 -5.55 4.45
N VAL A 212 0.72 -4.26 4.28
CA VAL A 212 1.69 -3.17 4.45
C VAL A 212 2.23 -3.11 5.88
N ALA A 213 1.37 -3.26 6.89
CA ALA A 213 1.79 -3.26 8.29
C ALA A 213 2.78 -4.41 8.54
N TYR A 214 2.49 -5.60 8.05
CA TYR A 214 3.35 -6.77 8.19
C TYR A 214 4.64 -6.69 7.37
N THR A 215 4.63 -6.10 6.18
CA THR A 215 5.86 -5.83 5.42
C THR A 215 6.79 -4.90 6.20
N ARG A 216 6.24 -3.92 6.92
CA ARG A 216 7.02 -2.88 7.60
C ARG A 216 7.41 -3.24 9.04
N GLN A 217 6.60 -4.05 9.73
CA GLN A 217 6.78 -4.38 11.15
C GLN A 217 7.22 -5.83 11.38
N GLY A 218 7.19 -6.67 10.34
CA GLY A 218 7.47 -8.09 10.44
C GLY A 218 6.26 -8.90 10.90
N ASP A 219 6.45 -10.20 11.01
CA ASP A 219 5.37 -11.13 11.39
C ASP A 219 5.08 -11.03 12.90
N PRO A 220 3.85 -10.73 13.33
CA PRO A 220 3.51 -10.70 14.74
C PRO A 220 3.54 -12.09 15.41
N LEU A 221 3.36 -13.18 14.66
CA LEU A 221 3.44 -14.56 15.19
C LEU A 221 4.86 -14.92 15.65
N LYS A 222 5.82 -14.10 15.26
CA LYS A 222 7.23 -14.31 15.43
C LYS A 222 7.81 -13.57 16.64
N VAL A 223 6.97 -12.84 17.39
CA VAL A 223 7.34 -12.08 18.59
C VAL A 223 7.89 -13.00 19.69
N GLY A 224 8.97 -12.58 20.34
CA GLY A 224 9.55 -13.25 21.50
C GLY A 224 10.26 -14.57 21.21
N GLN A 225 10.49 -14.88 19.93
CA GLN A 225 11.13 -16.12 19.48
C GLN A 225 12.49 -15.81 18.86
N GLU A 226 13.49 -16.58 19.28
CA GLU A 226 14.82 -16.62 18.67
C GLU A 226 14.75 -17.53 17.44
N ARG A 227 15.22 -17.06 16.27
CA ARG A 227 15.15 -17.79 15.01
C ARG A 227 16.43 -17.79 14.20
N ASP A 228 17.40 -16.95 14.52
CA ASP A 228 18.63 -16.82 13.73
C ASP A 228 19.86 -17.45 14.39
N GLY A 229 19.69 -18.08 15.55
CA GLY A 229 20.69 -18.85 16.28
C GLY A 229 21.67 -17.98 17.08
N PHE A 230 21.38 -16.69 17.30
CA PHE A 230 22.23 -15.81 18.09
C PHE A 230 21.68 -15.60 19.51
N GLU A 231 22.54 -15.12 20.40
CA GLU A 231 22.16 -14.87 21.78
C GLU A 231 21.28 -13.61 21.89
N GLY A 232 20.11 -13.77 22.50
CA GLY A 232 19.16 -12.69 22.81
C GLY A 232 18.02 -12.55 21.78
N LEU A 233 17.00 -11.78 22.14
CA LEU A 233 15.87 -11.47 21.27
C LEU A 233 16.10 -10.15 20.55
N ARG A 234 15.99 -10.15 19.23
CA ARG A 234 16.24 -8.97 18.38
C ARG A 234 15.02 -8.61 17.54
N ALA A 235 14.95 -7.36 17.08
CA ALA A 235 13.87 -6.93 16.19
C ALA A 235 13.89 -7.68 14.85
N GLN A 236 15.08 -8.05 14.36
CA GLN A 236 15.25 -8.77 13.10
C GLN A 236 14.62 -10.17 13.11
N GLU A 237 14.38 -10.75 14.29
CA GLU A 237 13.71 -12.04 14.38
C GLU A 237 12.37 -11.99 13.63
N LEU A 238 11.61 -10.90 13.77
CA LEU A 238 10.29 -10.72 13.12
C LEU A 238 10.36 -10.82 11.59
N PHE A 239 11.55 -10.63 11.01
CA PHE A 239 11.79 -10.63 9.57
C PHE A 239 12.49 -11.89 9.03
N PHE A 240 12.90 -12.81 9.91
CA PHE A 240 13.52 -14.08 9.51
C PHE A 240 12.55 -14.88 8.62
N ASP A 241 12.98 -15.28 7.41
CA ASP A 241 12.13 -15.88 6.36
C ASP A 241 10.81 -15.13 6.10
N TRP A 242 10.83 -13.80 6.25
CA TRP A 242 9.67 -12.94 5.99
C TRP A 242 9.87 -12.07 4.77
N ILE A 243 11.09 -11.55 4.59
CA ILE A 243 11.45 -10.67 3.47
C ILE A 243 12.00 -11.52 2.33
N ASP A 244 11.42 -11.39 1.14
CA ASP A 244 12.04 -11.91 -0.06
C ASP A 244 13.29 -11.08 -0.45
N LEU A 245 14.46 -11.71 -0.37
CA LEU A 245 15.74 -11.09 -0.68
C LEU A 245 15.89 -10.77 -2.18
N GLU A 246 15.20 -11.48 -3.07
CA GLU A 246 15.18 -11.22 -4.52
C GLU A 246 14.30 -10.01 -4.90
N ARG A 247 13.45 -9.56 -3.98
CA ARG A 247 12.55 -8.39 -4.15
C ARG A 247 12.88 -7.24 -3.21
N MET A 248 13.91 -7.37 -2.39
CA MET A 248 14.32 -6.39 -1.38
C MET A 248 14.65 -5.00 -1.94
N ALA A 249 15.12 -4.91 -3.18
CA ALA A 249 15.42 -3.63 -3.83
C ALA A 249 14.16 -2.85 -4.24
N ILE A 250 13.02 -3.53 -4.33
CA ILE A 250 11.74 -2.92 -4.72
C ILE A 250 11.06 -2.44 -3.43
N PRO A 251 10.58 -1.19 -3.37
CA PRO A 251 9.84 -0.70 -2.21
C PRO A 251 8.40 -1.27 -2.23
N GLN A 252 8.26 -2.57 -1.98
CA GLN A 252 7.05 -3.37 -2.27
C GLN A 252 5.77 -2.80 -1.64
N ALA A 253 5.84 -2.40 -0.36
CA ALA A 253 4.71 -1.78 0.33
C ALA A 253 4.32 -0.43 -0.30
N ASP A 254 5.31 0.37 -0.71
CA ASP A 254 5.08 1.69 -1.32
C ASP A 254 4.50 1.53 -2.73
N GLU A 255 4.92 0.51 -3.50
CA GLU A 255 4.32 0.15 -4.80
C GLU A 255 2.84 -0.22 -4.67
N GLN A 256 2.47 -1.03 -3.67
CA GLN A 256 1.08 -1.41 -3.42
C GLN A 256 0.23 -0.22 -2.95
N MET A 257 0.76 0.63 -2.07
CA MET A 257 0.09 1.87 -1.65
C MET A 257 -0.12 2.83 -2.81
N ARG A 258 0.89 2.96 -3.68
CA ARG A 258 0.81 3.79 -4.87
C ARG A 258 -0.20 3.25 -5.88
N LEU A 259 -0.33 1.93 -6.03
CA LEU A 259 -1.41 1.32 -6.82
C LEU A 259 -2.80 1.72 -6.28
N LEU A 260 -3.02 1.68 -4.96
CA LEU A 260 -4.27 2.16 -4.36
C LEU A 260 -4.53 3.64 -4.69
N SER A 261 -3.51 4.49 -4.60
CA SER A 261 -3.64 5.92 -4.91
C SER A 261 -4.00 6.18 -6.38
N GLN A 262 -3.41 5.41 -7.31
CA GLN A 262 -3.69 5.51 -8.74
C GLN A 262 -5.10 5.01 -9.05
N LEU A 263 -5.53 3.93 -8.41
CA LEU A 263 -6.88 3.41 -8.50
C LEU A 263 -7.92 4.46 -8.09
N ILE A 264 -7.74 5.06 -6.91
CA ILE A 264 -8.59 6.16 -6.40
C ILE A 264 -8.63 7.33 -7.40
N THR A 265 -7.46 7.74 -7.91
CA THR A 265 -7.35 8.86 -8.85
C THR A 265 -8.08 8.59 -10.17
N VAL A 266 -7.97 7.36 -10.70
CA VAL A 266 -8.65 6.97 -11.94
C VAL A 266 -10.16 6.90 -11.74
N MET A 267 -10.63 6.32 -10.64
CA MET A 267 -12.06 6.14 -10.38
C MET A 267 -12.83 7.47 -10.28
N VAL A 268 -12.22 8.50 -9.71
CA VAL A 268 -12.87 9.81 -9.50
C VAL A 268 -12.47 10.87 -10.54
N GLY A 269 -11.51 10.56 -11.41
CA GLY A 269 -10.81 11.55 -12.25
C GLY A 269 -11.71 12.33 -13.21
N ASP A 270 -12.83 11.75 -13.63
CA ASP A 270 -13.78 12.39 -14.57
C ASP A 270 -14.69 13.42 -13.89
N HIS A 271 -14.82 13.39 -12.56
CA HIS A 271 -15.83 14.17 -11.83
C HIS A 271 -15.27 14.94 -10.64
N LEU A 272 -14.11 14.55 -10.12
CA LEU A 272 -13.49 15.19 -8.97
C LEU A 272 -11.95 15.16 -9.05
N PRO A 273 -11.29 16.31 -9.29
CA PRO A 273 -9.84 16.39 -9.16
C PRO A 273 -9.46 16.27 -7.68
N LEU A 274 -8.75 15.19 -7.31
CA LEU A 274 -8.24 15.00 -5.95
C LEU A 274 -6.87 15.67 -5.79
N PRO A 275 -6.73 16.72 -4.97
CA PRO A 275 -5.42 17.29 -4.69
C PRO A 275 -4.58 16.28 -3.89
N ARG A 276 -3.37 16.00 -4.38
CA ARG A 276 -2.37 15.23 -3.64
C ARG A 276 -1.38 16.18 -2.99
N LEU A 277 -1.20 16.08 -1.68
CA LEU A 277 -0.13 16.81 -1.01
C LEU A 277 1.21 16.15 -1.31
N TRP A 278 2.12 16.93 -1.88
CA TRP A 278 3.48 16.49 -2.11
C TRP A 278 4.22 16.42 -0.76
N HIS A 279 4.76 15.25 -0.44
CA HIS A 279 5.33 14.98 0.87
C HIS A 279 6.87 15.08 0.92
N LEU A 280 7.55 15.26 -0.23
CA LEU A 280 9.02 15.43 -0.28
C LEU A 280 9.44 16.92 -0.36
N PRO A 281 10.48 17.35 0.36
CA PRO A 281 10.93 18.74 0.33
C PRO A 281 11.21 19.25 -1.09
N ASN A 282 10.86 20.50 -1.37
CA ASN A 282 11.15 21.19 -2.64
C ASN A 282 10.65 20.47 -3.90
N ALA A 283 9.52 19.77 -3.83
CA ALA A 283 8.99 18.99 -4.96
C ALA A 283 9.98 17.89 -5.46
N SER A 284 10.87 17.42 -4.59
CA SER A 284 11.90 16.44 -4.97
C SER A 284 11.26 15.11 -5.37
N PRO A 285 11.67 14.48 -6.49
CA PRO A 285 11.06 13.23 -6.96
C PRO A 285 11.43 12.02 -6.11
N ALA A 286 12.50 12.12 -5.32
CA ALA A 286 12.90 11.07 -4.40
C ALA A 286 13.65 11.62 -3.19
N LEU A 287 13.58 10.89 -2.06
CA LEU A 287 14.42 11.06 -0.88
C LEU A 287 15.21 9.78 -0.65
N LEU A 288 16.54 9.91 -0.58
CA LEU A 288 17.42 8.82 -0.18
C LEU A 288 17.63 8.88 1.33
N VAL A 289 17.11 7.92 2.06
CA VAL A 289 17.44 7.74 3.48
C VAL A 289 18.54 6.69 3.56
N VAL A 290 19.74 7.13 3.94
CA VAL A 290 20.86 6.23 4.23
C VAL A 290 20.78 5.88 5.70
N THR A 291 20.34 4.66 6.01
CA THR A 291 20.37 4.12 7.37
C THR A 291 21.46 3.05 7.47
N GLY A 292 22.05 2.94 8.65
CA GLY A 292 23.02 1.91 8.95
C GLY A 292 23.04 1.67 10.45
N ASP A 293 22.79 0.43 10.86
CA ASP A 293 22.98 0.00 12.23
C ASP A 293 24.31 -0.77 12.32
N SER A 294 25.40 -0.06 12.62
CA SER A 294 26.65 -0.75 12.89
C SER A 294 26.53 -1.50 14.22
N HIS A 295 26.28 -2.80 14.15
CA HIS A 295 26.59 -3.70 15.24
C HIS A 295 28.11 -3.85 15.25
N ALA A 296 28.77 -3.36 16.31
CA ALA A 296 30.22 -3.43 16.51
C ALA A 296 30.72 -4.88 16.65
N THR A 297 30.54 -5.68 15.60
CA THR A 297 30.92 -7.09 15.51
C THR A 297 32.43 -7.16 15.27
N ARG A 298 33.14 -7.83 16.18
CA ARG A 298 34.61 -7.98 16.16
C ARG A 298 35.13 -8.95 15.08
N SER A 299 34.28 -9.46 14.18
CA SER A 299 34.67 -10.46 13.19
C SER A 299 35.19 -9.82 11.89
N PRO A 300 36.33 -10.27 11.31
CA PRO A 300 36.86 -9.71 10.07
C PRO A 300 35.99 -10.00 8.82
N ILE A 301 35.04 -10.93 8.92
CA ILE A 301 34.27 -11.44 7.78
C ILE A 301 32.93 -10.69 7.59
N SER A 302 32.43 -10.00 8.62
CA SER A 302 31.12 -9.29 8.59
C SER A 302 31.20 -7.79 8.30
N LYS A 303 32.35 -7.25 7.87
CA LYS A 303 32.49 -5.82 7.51
C LYS A 303 31.81 -5.42 6.18
N ARG A 304 30.69 -6.06 5.82
CA ARG A 304 29.75 -5.42 4.91
C ARG A 304 28.82 -4.63 5.80
N CYS A 305 29.09 -3.32 5.94
CA CYS A 305 28.09 -2.43 6.49
C CYS A 305 26.78 -2.72 5.75
N CYS A 306 25.72 -3.09 6.48
CA CYS A 306 24.39 -3.10 5.93
C CYS A 306 23.99 -1.64 5.72
N LEU A 307 24.50 -1.04 4.63
CA LEU A 307 23.97 0.21 4.13
C LEU A 307 22.61 -0.13 3.55
N TRP A 308 21.58 0.16 4.33
CA TRP A 308 20.22 0.15 3.85
C TRP A 308 19.96 1.54 3.29
N TRP A 309 19.67 1.59 2.00
CA TRP A 309 19.19 2.81 1.39
C TRP A 309 17.75 2.60 1.01
N ARG A 310 16.88 3.50 1.45
CA ARG A 310 15.50 3.55 1.00
C ARG A 310 15.35 4.77 0.10
N ALA A 311 15.04 4.53 -1.17
CA ALA A 311 14.55 5.58 -2.04
C ALA A 311 13.04 5.69 -1.82
N ILE A 312 12.59 6.75 -1.15
CA ILE A 312 11.19 7.13 -1.14
C ILE A 312 10.97 7.91 -2.42
N MET A 313 10.26 7.34 -3.39
CA MET A 313 9.94 8.03 -4.64
C MET A 313 8.57 8.69 -4.51
N ALA A 314 8.49 9.96 -4.90
CA ALA A 314 7.21 10.61 -5.08
C ALA A 314 6.45 9.99 -6.27
N PRO A 315 5.12 10.10 -6.29
CA PRO A 315 4.30 9.67 -7.42
C PRO A 315 4.65 10.41 -8.73
#